data_AF-A0A4D4M5N5-F1
#
_entry.id   AF-A0A4D4M5N5-F1
#
_cell.length_a   1.000
_cell.length_b   1.000
_cell.length_c   1.000
_cell.angle_alpha   90.00
_cell.angle_beta   90.00
_cell.angle_gamma   90.00
#
_symmetry.space_group_name_H-M   'P 1'
#
loop_
_entity.id
_entity.type
_entity.pdbx_description
1 polymer ?
#
loop_
_entity_poly.entity_id
_entity_poly.type
_entity_poly.pdbx_seq_one_letter_code
_entity_poly.pdbx_strand_id
1 'polypeptide(L)' 'MIYAAKRARQINAYYSQLGEGLLEYVGPLVDTHVHEKPLSIALREINAGLLTSEPVEGPAQ' A
#
# COMPACT_ATOMS: atom_id res chain seq x y z
N MET A 1 6.43 -12.88 -0.35
CA MET A 1 5.79 -12.54 -1.64
C MET A 1 4.35 -12.03 -1.49
N ILE A 2 3.46 -12.75 -0.78
CA ILE A 2 2.05 -12.36 -0.62
C ILE A 2 1.88 -10.95 0.01
N TYR A 3 2.73 -10.58 0.96
CA TYR A 3 2.67 -9.28 1.65
C TYR A 3 2.90 -8.08 0.72
N ALA A 4 3.99 -8.12 -0.06
CA ALA A 4 4.30 -7.10 -1.07
C ALA A 4 3.19 -6.96 -2.11
N ALA A 5 2.60 -8.08 -2.55
CA ALA A 5 1.50 -8.08 -3.51
C ALA A 5 0.19 -7.50 -2.95
N LYS A 6 -0.08 -7.68 -1.65
CA LYS A 6 -1.23 -7.02 -0.98
C LYS A 6 -1.00 -5.51 -0.90
N ARG A 7 0.18 -5.08 -0.44
CA ARG A 7 0.53 -3.66 -0.33
C ARG A 7 0.56 -2.95 -1.68
N ALA A 8 1.09 -3.58 -2.72
CA ALA A 8 1.09 -3.03 -4.08
C ALA A 8 -0.33 -2.74 -4.61
N ARG A 9 -1.31 -3.59 -4.27
CA ARG A 9 -2.72 -3.35 -4.61
C ARG A 9 -3.30 -2.15 -3.86
N GLN A 10 -2.96 -1.98 -2.58
CA GLN A 10 -3.37 -0.83 -1.79
C GLN A 10 -2.82 0.48 -2.38
N ILE A 11 -1.54 0.50 -2.76
CA ILE A 11 -0.90 1.66 -3.41
C ILE A 11 -1.57 1.98 -4.74
N ASN A 12 -1.90 0.96 -5.54
CA ASN A 12 -2.59 1.17 -6.81
C ASN A 12 -4.00 1.73 -6.59
N ALA A 13 -4.75 1.20 -5.62
CA ALA A 13 -6.08 1.68 -5.28
C ALA A 13 -6.05 3.14 -4.76
N TYR A 14 -5.03 3.51 -3.97
CA TYR A 14 -4.80 4.90 -3.56
C TYR A 14 -4.67 5.83 -4.77
N TYR A 15 -3.84 5.49 -5.76
CA TYR A 15 -3.69 6.33 -6.95
C TYR A 15 -4.96 6.40 -7.80
N SER A 16 -5.76 5.32 -7.84
CA SER A 16 -7.07 5.33 -8.50
C SER A 16 -8.07 6.23 -7.78
N GLN A 17 -8.11 6.22 -6.45
CA GLN A 17 -9.04 7.03 -5.65
C GLN A 17 -8.60 8.49 -5.47
N LEU A 18 -7.30 8.79 -5.61
CA LEU A 18 -6.78 10.17 -5.46
C LEU A 18 -7.47 11.14 -6.43
N GLY A 19 -7.86 10.67 -7.61
CA GLY A 19 -8.63 11.46 -8.58
C GLY A 19 -10.11 11.65 -8.20
N GLU A 20 -10.64 10.81 -7.32
CA GLU A 20 -12.05 10.79 -6.90
C GLU A 20 -12.29 11.50 -5.55
N GLY A 21 -11.23 11.90 -4.83
CA GLY A 21 -11.31 12.61 -3.55
C GLY A 21 -11.67 11.71 -2.35
N LEU A 22 -11.74 10.39 -2.56
CA LEU A 22 -12.01 9.39 -1.54
C LEU A 22 -10.67 8.85 -1.01
N LEU A 23 -10.16 9.39 0.10
CA LEU A 23 -8.86 8.98 0.66
C LEU A 23 -9.01 7.74 1.57
N GLU A 24 -9.59 6.66 1.07
CA GLU A 24 -9.80 5.43 1.87
C GLU A 24 -8.51 4.60 2.00
N TYR A 25 -7.61 4.67 1.01
CA TYR A 25 -6.35 3.94 1.03
C TYR A 25 -5.16 4.82 1.41
N VAL A 26 -4.18 4.21 2.08
CA VAL A 26 -2.93 4.86 2.46
C VAL A 26 -1.95 4.80 1.28
N GLY A 27 -1.52 5.97 0.82
CA GLY A 27 -0.50 6.13 -0.21
C GLY A 27 0.90 5.63 0.21
N PRO A 28 1.91 5.82 -0.64
CA PRO A 28 3.27 5.40 -0.35
C PRO A 28 3.84 6.00 0.95
N LEU A 29 4.56 5.18 1.70
CA LEU A 29 5.25 5.57 2.95
C LEU A 29 6.72 5.96 2.72
N VAL A 30 7.21 5.76 1.50
CA VAL A 30 8.56 6.16 1.06
C VAL A 30 8.43 7.17 -0.06
N ASP A 31 9.49 7.95 -0.28
CA ASP A 31 9.58 8.82 -1.45
C ASP A 31 9.48 8.00 -2.75
N THR A 32 8.53 8.38 -3.60
CA THR A 32 8.25 7.71 -4.88
C THR A 32 8.59 8.61 -6.05
N HIS A 33 9.09 8.01 -7.12
CA HIS A 33 9.28 8.70 -8.39
C HIS A 33 7.99 8.68 -9.23
N VAL A 34 7.86 9.64 -10.15
CA VAL A 34 6.75 9.66 -11.11
C VAL A 34 6.79 8.36 -11.94
N HIS A 35 5.65 7.67 -12.04
CA HIS A 35 5.49 6.37 -12.71
C HIS A 35 6.20 5.17 -12.07
N GLU A 36 6.63 5.25 -10.82
CA GLU A 36 7.16 4.09 -10.11
C GLU A 36 6.09 2.98 -9.98
N LYS A 37 6.48 1.73 -10.23
CA LYS A 37 5.53 0.60 -10.18
C LYS A 37 5.13 0.32 -8.73
N PRO A 38 3.84 0.12 -8.41
CA PRO A 38 3.36 -0.13 -7.05
C PRO A 38 4.07 -1.28 -6.32
N LEU A 39 4.47 -2.33 -7.05
CA LEU A 39 5.21 -3.45 -6.47
C LEU A 39 6.65 -3.08 -6.03
N SER A 40 7.31 -2.19 -6.77
CA SER A 40 8.64 -1.67 -6.40
C SER A 40 8.57 -0.86 -5.12
N ILE A 41 7.58 0.03 -5.02
CA ILE A 41 7.32 0.84 -3.82
C ILE A 41 7.07 -0.08 -2.62
N ALA A 42 6.19 -1.07 -2.76
CA ALA A 42 5.90 -2.02 -1.69
C ALA A 42 7.14 -2.79 -1.21
N LEU A 43 8.04 -3.19 -2.11
CA LEU A 43 9.29 -3.86 -1.73
C LEU A 43 10.25 -2.93 -0.98
N ARG A 44 10.33 -1.65 -1.38
CA ARG A 44 11.14 -0.64 -0.68
C ARG A 44 10.60 -0.33 0.72
N GLU A 45 9.28 -0.22 0.87
CA GLU A 45 8.64 -0.04 2.17
C GLU A 45 8.91 -1.22 3.12
N ILE A 46 8.86 -2.46 2.61
CA ILE A 46 9.23 -3.66 3.38
C ILE A 46 10.70 -3.58 3.80
N ASN A 47 11.60 -3.25 2.87
CA ASN A 47 13.03 -3.13 3.15
C ASN A 47 13.34 -2.04 4.19
N ALA A 48 12.58 -0.95 4.19
CA ALA A 48 12.69 0.14 5.16
C ALA A 48 12.02 -0.18 6.51
N GLY A 49 11.34 -1.32 6.66
CA GLY A 49 10.66 -1.71 7.90
C GLY A 49 9.45 -0.83 8.24
N LEU A 50 8.84 -0.16 7.26
CA LEU A 50 7.78 0.82 7.47
C LEU A 50 6.37 0.23 7.52
N LEU A 51 6.24 -1.09 7.34
CA LEU A 51 4.96 -1.75 7.24
C LEU A 51 4.75 -2.72 8.40
N THR A 52 3.61 -2.56 9.07
CA THR A 52 3.10 -3.52 10.06
C THR A 52 1.99 -4.34 9.43
N SER A 53 2.01 -5.66 9.64
CA SER A 53 0.92 -6.55 9.24
C SER A 53 0.11 -6.92 10.47
N GLU A 54 -1.07 -6.34 10.61
CA GLU A 54 -2.01 -6.81 11.62
C GLU A 54 -2.97 -7.81 10.97
N PRO A 55 -3.22 -8.97 11.62
CA PRO A 55 -4.32 -9.81 11.21
C PRO A 55 -5.60 -9.00 11.35
N VAL A 56 -6.42 -8.97 10.29
CA VAL A 56 -7.77 -8.41 10.41
C VAL A 56 -8.51 -9.34 11.35
N GLU A 57 -8.65 -8.94 12.61
CA GLU A 57 -9.69 -9.50 13.48
C GLU A 57 -11.01 -9.20 12.76
N GLY A 58 -11.58 -10.23 12.12
CA GLY A 58 -12.95 -10.15 11.64
C GLY A 58 -13.85 -9.79 12.82
N PRO A 59 -15.03 -9.19 12.57
CA PRO A 59 -15.94 -8.82 13.65
C PRO A 59 -16.13 -10.05 14.55
N ALA A 60 -15.89 -9.87 15.85
CA ALA A 60 -16.28 -10.86 16.84
C ALA A 60 -17.76 -11.17 16.57
N GLN A 61 -18.01 -12.44 16.29
CA GLN A 61 -19.26 -12.99 15.77
C GLN A 61 -20.44 -12.65 16.68
#